data_AF-A0A7C9DQ62-F1
#
_entry.id   AF-A0A7C9DQ62-F1
#
_cell.length_a   1.000
_cell.length_b   1.000
_cell.length_c   1.000
_cell.angle_alpha   90.00
_cell.angle_beta   90.00
_cell.angle_gamma   90.00
#
_symmetry.space_group_name_H-M   'P 1'
#
loop_
_entity.id
_entity.type
_entity.pdbx_description
1 polymer ?
#
loop_
_entity_poly.entity_id
_entity_poly.type
_entity_poly.pdbx_seq_one_letter_code
_entity_poly.pdbx_strand_id
1 'polypeptide(L)'
;MANLGGITVISECFVRPRHEVEEAKRPYYLGPLDLSYLSINPTQKGLLFSFKTDNTTRTRLEISSVSDLVERMKCALSLALIHFYPLAGRLETIKYQDEHACLIYVDCIKGPGARLIHARVDLSVSDIVYSV
;
A
#
# COMPACT_ATOMS: atom_id res chain seq x y z
N MET A 1 13.61 16.08 -2.96
CA MET A 1 12.41 16.28 -2.11
C MET A 1 11.32 16.82 -3.01
N ALA A 2 10.25 16.05 -3.25
CA ALA A 2 9.11 16.54 -4.04
C ALA A 2 8.11 17.22 -3.10
N ASN A 3 7.89 18.53 -3.29
CA ASN A 3 6.83 19.28 -2.60
C ASN A 3 5.59 19.25 -3.49
N LEU A 4 4.59 18.47 -3.10
CA LEU A 4 3.27 18.44 -3.71
C LEU A 4 2.34 19.17 -2.75
N GLY A 5 2.08 20.46 -2.99
CA GLY A 5 0.99 21.21 -2.34
C GLY A 5 1.02 21.22 -0.81
N GLY A 6 2.17 21.50 -0.18
CA GLY A 6 2.28 21.63 1.28
C GLY A 6 2.51 20.31 2.04
N ILE A 7 2.53 19.18 1.34
CA ILE A 7 2.82 17.86 1.94
C ILE A 7 4.34 17.67 2.05
N THR A 8 4.82 17.33 3.26
CA THR A 8 6.21 16.97 3.54
C THR A 8 6.32 15.48 3.83
N VAL A 9 7.04 14.74 2.97
CA VAL A 9 7.38 13.33 3.22
C VAL A 9 8.44 13.26 4.32
N ILE A 10 8.14 12.50 5.38
CA ILE A 10 9.04 12.28 6.52
C ILE A 10 9.90 11.03 6.28
N SER A 11 9.27 9.94 5.85
CA SER A 11 9.96 8.70 5.52
C SER A 11 9.18 7.87 4.51
N GLU A 12 9.88 7.02 3.79
CA GLU A 12 9.28 6.00 2.93
C GLU A 12 10.05 4.68 3.10
N CYS A 13 9.34 3.56 2.91
CA CYS A 13 9.95 2.25 2.85
C CYS A 13 9.14 1.31 1.95
N PHE A 14 9.72 0.17 1.64
CA PHE A 14 9.00 -0.94 1.01
C PHE A 14 8.83 -2.07 2.03
N VAL A 15 7.61 -2.57 2.14
CA VAL A 15 7.21 -3.62 3.08
C VAL A 15 7.02 -4.91 2.30
N ARG A 16 7.68 -5.98 2.77
CA ARG A 16 7.57 -7.33 2.25
C ARG A 16 6.73 -8.21 3.17
N PRO A 17 6.23 -9.36 2.68
CA PRO A 17 5.69 -10.40 3.55
C PRO A 17 6.68 -10.72 4.68
N ARG A 18 6.16 -10.99 5.88
CA ARG A 18 7.00 -11.21 7.07
C ARG A 18 7.97 -12.39 6.92
N HIS A 19 7.58 -13.39 6.14
CA HIS A 19 8.40 -14.52 5.74
C HIS A 19 8.10 -14.88 4.29
N GLU A 20 8.96 -15.70 3.69
CA GLU A 20 8.72 -16.22 2.35
C GLU A 20 7.41 -17.04 2.29
N VAL A 21 6.74 -16.95 1.15
CA VAL A 21 5.49 -17.65 0.86
C VAL A 21 5.76 -18.53 -0.36
N GLU A 22 5.66 -19.84 -0.21
CA GLU A 22 6.00 -20.79 -1.29
C GLU A 22 5.10 -20.60 -2.51
N GLU A 23 3.83 -20.28 -2.28
CA GLU A 23 2.85 -19.99 -3.33
C GLU A 23 3.24 -18.75 -4.16
N ALA A 24 3.93 -17.78 -3.55
CA ALA A 24 4.38 -16.57 -4.23
C ALA A 24 5.47 -16.85 -5.28
N LYS A 25 6.13 -18.02 -5.26
CA LYS A 25 7.10 -18.41 -6.30
C LYS A 25 6.43 -18.67 -7.64
N ARG A 26 5.10 -18.79 -7.68
CA ARG A 26 4.34 -18.99 -8.91
C ARG A 26 3.80 -17.64 -9.41
N PRO A 27 3.76 -17.44 -10.74
CA PRO A 27 3.04 -16.31 -11.34
C PRO A 27 1.58 -16.27 -10.85
N TYR A 28 1.11 -15.11 -10.44
CA TYR A 28 -0.31 -14.89 -10.18
C TYR A 28 -0.98 -14.40 -11.47
N TYR A 29 -1.76 -15.29 -12.09
CA TYR A 29 -2.45 -15.00 -13.34
C TYR A 29 -3.73 -14.20 -13.09
N LEU A 30 -3.94 -13.19 -13.91
CA LEU A 30 -5.11 -12.32 -13.86
C LEU A 30 -6.26 -12.94 -14.65
N GLY A 31 -7.48 -12.89 -14.11
CA GLY A 31 -8.67 -13.29 -14.84
C GLY A 31 -9.08 -12.24 -15.88
N PRO A 32 -9.99 -12.58 -16.82
CA PRO A 32 -10.46 -11.64 -17.84
C PRO A 32 -11.04 -10.34 -17.26
N LEU A 33 -11.76 -10.43 -16.13
CA LEU A 33 -12.29 -9.25 -15.44
C LEU A 33 -11.16 -8.38 -14.89
N ASP A 34 -10.17 -8.98 -14.23
CA ASP A 34 -9.01 -8.27 -13.67
C ASP A 34 -8.23 -7.51 -14.75
N LEU A 35 -8.06 -8.12 -15.94
CA LEU A 35 -7.41 -7.48 -17.09
C LEU A 35 -8.15 -6.22 -17.55
N SER A 36 -9.49 -6.20 -17.50
CA SER A 36 -10.26 -5.01 -17.88
C SER A 36 -10.00 -3.83 -16.93
N TYR A 37 -9.75 -4.12 -15.65
CA TYR A 37 -9.41 -3.12 -14.64
C TYR A 37 -7.98 -2.56 -14.78
N LEU A 38 -7.09 -3.18 -15.56
CA LEU A 38 -5.73 -2.65 -15.78
C LEU A 38 -5.73 -1.31 -16.51
N SER A 39 -6.78 -1.03 -17.28
CA SER A 39 -6.97 0.26 -17.97
C SER A 39 -7.45 1.37 -17.04
N ILE A 40 -7.89 1.04 -15.83
CA ILE A 40 -8.40 1.99 -14.85
C ILE A 40 -7.22 2.49 -14.00
N ASN A 41 -7.20 3.80 -13.75
CA ASN A 41 -6.18 4.40 -12.88
C ASN A 41 -6.15 3.73 -11.50
N PRO A 42 -4.98 3.66 -10.83
CA PRO A 42 -4.88 3.11 -9.48
C PRO A 42 -5.92 3.74 -8.55
N THR A 43 -6.74 2.90 -7.93
CA THR A 43 -7.79 3.37 -7.02
C THR A 43 -7.17 4.06 -5.81
N GLN A 44 -7.60 5.30 -5.54
CA GLN A 44 -7.17 6.09 -4.40
C GLN A 44 -8.31 6.17 -3.39
N LYS A 45 -8.14 5.52 -2.23
CA LYS A 45 -9.10 5.57 -1.12
C LYS A 45 -8.37 5.98 0.15
N GLY A 46 -9.00 6.86 0.92
CA GLY A 46 -8.49 7.34 2.21
C GLY A 46 -9.38 6.88 3.37
N LEU A 47 -8.78 6.72 4.55
CA LEU A 47 -9.48 6.58 5.81
C LEU A 47 -8.99 7.68 6.75
N LEU A 48 -9.93 8.36 7.40
CA LEU A 48 -9.66 9.43 8.35
C LEU A 48 -9.95 8.93 9.77
N PHE A 49 -8.95 9.00 10.64
CA PHE A 49 -9.06 8.60 12.04
C PHE A 49 -8.95 9.83 12.94
N SER A 50 -9.88 9.97 13.89
CA SER A 50 -9.78 10.98 14.93
C SER A 50 -8.86 10.47 16.05
N PHE A 51 -7.75 11.17 16.28
CA PHE A 51 -6.94 10.98 17.47
C PHE A 51 -7.56 11.76 18.62
N LYS A 52 -8.08 11.06 19.64
CA LYS A 52 -8.44 11.68 20.91
C LYS A 52 -7.22 11.65 21.83
N THR A 53 -6.68 12.81 22.15
CA THR A 53 -5.61 13.00 23.15
C THR A 53 -6.12 13.02 24.59
N ASP A 54 -7.33 12.53 24.85
CA ASP A 54 -7.86 12.45 26.21
C ASP A 54 -7.23 11.25 26.93
N ASN A 55 -6.33 11.55 27.87
CA ASN A 55 -5.70 10.62 28.82
C ASN A 55 -6.70 9.81 29.68
N THR A 56 -8.00 10.02 29.51
CA THR A 56 -9.06 9.51 30.40
C THR A 56 -9.73 8.23 29.87
N THR A 57 -9.64 7.94 28.57
CA THR A 57 -10.22 6.71 28.00
C THR A 57 -9.14 5.81 27.45
N ARG A 58 -8.74 4.81 28.24
CA ARG A 58 -7.86 3.69 27.86
C ARG A 58 -8.52 2.83 26.76
N THR A 59 -8.55 3.32 25.53
CA THR A 59 -8.74 2.43 24.38
C THR A 59 -7.45 1.63 24.18
N ARG A 60 -7.58 0.31 23.95
CA ARG A 60 -6.52 -0.74 23.90
C ARG A 60 -5.38 -0.52 22.87
N LEU A 61 -5.32 0.65 22.25
CA LEU A 61 -4.24 1.08 21.36
C LEU A 61 -3.61 2.32 21.99
N GLU A 62 -2.78 2.11 23.01
CA GLU A 62 -1.90 3.16 23.56
C GLU A 62 -0.86 3.49 22.49
N ILE A 63 -1.27 4.24 21.46
CA ILE A 63 -0.36 4.78 20.44
C ILE A 63 0.35 5.94 21.10
N SER A 64 1.58 5.68 21.55
CA SER A 64 2.42 6.66 22.25
C SER A 64 2.88 7.81 21.34
N SER A 65 2.92 7.60 20.03
CA SER A 65 3.28 8.61 19.03
C SER A 65 2.88 8.19 17.60
N VAL A 66 2.87 9.13 16.65
CA VAL A 66 2.71 8.82 15.22
C VAL A 66 3.79 7.87 14.71
N SER A 67 5.01 7.96 15.26
CA SER A 67 6.09 7.04 14.90
C SER A 67 5.77 5.59 15.31
N ASP A 68 5.22 5.39 16.52
CA ASP A 68 4.78 4.06 16.98
C ASP A 68 3.65 3.51 16.10
N LEU A 69 2.71 4.37 15.69
CA LEU A 69 1.68 3.98 14.72
C LEU A 69 2.29 3.50 13.40
N VAL A 70 3.23 4.26 12.82
CA VAL A 70 3.87 3.91 11.54
C VAL A 70 4.59 2.57 11.65
N GLU A 71 5.31 2.30 12.73
CA GLU A 71 5.95 0.99 12.94
C GLU A 71 4.93 -0.14 13.09
N ARG A 72 3.84 0.06 13.83
CA ARG A 72 2.75 -0.92 13.94
C ARG A 72 2.10 -1.19 12.58
N MET A 73 1.89 -0.15 11.76
CA MET A 73 1.36 -0.28 10.40
C MET A 73 2.31 -1.08 9.49
N LYS A 74 3.63 -0.86 9.58
CA LYS A 74 4.62 -1.69 8.84
C LYS A 74 4.50 -3.16 9.23
N CYS A 75 4.47 -3.47 10.52
CA CYS A 75 4.32 -4.83 11.03
C CYS A 75 3.00 -5.48 10.58
N ALA A 76 1.89 -4.76 10.71
CA ALA A 76 0.57 -5.24 10.30
C ALA A 76 0.50 -5.49 8.78
N LEU A 77 1.04 -4.57 7.97
CA LEU A 77 1.11 -4.73 6.52
C LEU A 77 2.00 -5.93 6.15
N SER A 78 3.15 -6.10 6.78
CA SER A 78 4.05 -7.24 6.55
C SER A 78 3.39 -8.59 6.87
N LEU A 79 2.57 -8.64 7.92
CA LEU A 79 1.75 -9.82 8.25
C LEU A 79 0.64 -10.06 7.23
N ALA A 80 -0.11 -9.02 6.85
CA ALA A 80 -1.18 -9.14 5.86
C ALA A 80 -0.65 -9.63 4.50
N LEU A 81 0.54 -9.17 4.10
CA LEU A 81 1.19 -9.57 2.84
C LEU A 81 1.59 -11.04 2.79
N ILE A 82 1.57 -11.79 3.90
CA ILE A 82 1.68 -13.26 3.84
C ILE A 82 0.50 -13.85 3.07
N HIS A 83 -0.71 -13.35 3.35
CA HIS A 83 -1.94 -13.84 2.73
C HIS A 83 -2.24 -13.13 1.40
N PHE A 84 -1.83 -11.86 1.28
CA PHE A 84 -2.02 -11.04 0.09
C PHE A 84 -0.70 -10.81 -0.65
N TYR A 85 0.11 -11.86 -0.77
CA TYR A 85 1.45 -11.81 -1.36
C TYR A 85 1.53 -11.19 -2.77
N PRO A 86 0.53 -11.29 -3.68
CA PRO A 86 0.62 -10.62 -4.97
C PRO A 86 0.75 -9.10 -4.86
N LEU A 87 0.23 -8.49 -3.77
CA LEU A 87 0.30 -7.03 -3.56
C LEU A 87 1.71 -6.52 -3.27
N ALA A 88 2.67 -7.40 -2.94
CA ALA A 88 4.07 -7.05 -2.78
C ALA A 88 4.88 -7.15 -4.11
N GLY A 89 4.31 -7.81 -5.13
CA GLY A 89 4.96 -8.11 -6.39
C GLY A 89 4.95 -6.99 -7.42
N ARG A 90 5.14 -7.34 -8.68
CA ARG A 90 5.09 -6.43 -9.84
C ARG A 90 4.33 -7.06 -11.00
N LEU A 91 3.60 -6.22 -11.73
CA LEU A 91 2.99 -6.60 -13.00
C LEU A 91 4.08 -6.83 -14.04
N GLU A 92 4.00 -7.96 -14.73
CA GLU A 92 4.87 -8.33 -15.83
C GLU A 92 4.04 -8.54 -17.09
N THR A 93 4.68 -8.38 -18.24
CA THR A 93 4.03 -8.57 -19.54
C THR A 93 4.95 -9.32 -20.48
N ILE A 94 4.47 -10.45 -20.99
CA ILE A 94 5.11 -11.21 -22.05
C ILE A 94 4.33 -10.94 -23.33
N LYS A 95 5.02 -10.53 -24.40
CA LYS A 95 4.43 -10.25 -25.71
C LYS A 95 4.75 -11.38 -26.67
N TYR A 96 3.74 -11.89 -27.37
CA TYR A 96 3.87 -12.87 -28.43
C TYR A 96 3.69 -12.13 -29.75
N GLN A 97 4.81 -11.68 -30.33
CA GLN A 97 4.81 -10.75 -31.47
C GLN A 97 4.09 -11.34 -32.69
N ASP A 98 4.30 -12.63 -32.96
CA ASP A 98 3.74 -13.32 -34.12
C ASP A 98 2.23 -13.60 -33.99
N GLU A 99 1.70 -13.58 -32.76
CA GLU A 99 0.30 -13.94 -32.43
C GLU A 99 -0.57 -12.72 -32.15
N HIS A 100 0.00 -11.51 -32.19
CA HIS A 100 -0.66 -10.27 -31.74
C HIS A 100 -1.26 -10.38 -30.33
N ALA A 101 -0.63 -11.18 -29.46
CA ALA A 101 -1.13 -11.50 -28.12
C ALA A 101 -0.13 -11.10 -27.03
N CYS A 102 -0.62 -10.96 -25.80
CA CYS A 102 0.23 -10.80 -24.63
C CYS A 102 -0.34 -11.48 -23.40
N LEU A 103 0.54 -11.92 -22.50
CA LEU A 103 0.22 -12.44 -21.19
C LEU A 103 0.62 -11.42 -20.13
N ILE A 104 -0.32 -11.03 -19.29
CA ILE A 104 -0.09 -10.15 -18.14
C ILE A 104 -0.32 -10.96 -16.86
N TYR A 105 0.63 -10.90 -15.95
CA TYR A 105 0.58 -11.59 -14.66
C TYR A 105 1.30 -10.78 -13.60
N VAL A 106 1.16 -11.15 -12.33
CA VAL A 106 1.95 -10.58 -11.24
C VAL A 106 3.08 -11.56 -10.90
N ASP A 107 4.32 -11.09 -11.02
CA ASP A 107 5.47 -11.74 -10.41
C ASP A 107 5.50 -11.34 -8.92
N CYS A 108 5.08 -12.28 -8.08
CA CYS A 108 4.85 -12.03 -6.66
C CYS A 108 6.12 -11.87 -5.83
N ILE A 109 7.30 -12.24 -6.36
CA ILE A 109 8.59 -12.11 -5.67
C ILE A 109 9.45 -10.98 -6.23
N LYS A 110 9.10 -10.44 -7.40
CA LYS A 110 9.82 -9.34 -8.02
C LYS A 110 9.55 -8.01 -7.34
N GLY A 111 10.63 -7.26 -7.15
CA GLY A 111 10.58 -5.89 -6.66
C GLY A 111 10.78 -5.76 -5.15
N PRO A 112 10.74 -4.52 -4.64
CA PRO A 112 11.09 -4.24 -3.24
C PRO A 112 9.95 -4.52 -2.25
N GLY A 113 8.71 -4.73 -2.70
CA GLY A 113 7.52 -4.87 -1.85
C GLY A 113 6.48 -3.77 -2.06
N ALA A 114 5.52 -3.69 -1.14
CA ALA A 114 4.50 -2.65 -1.09
C ALA A 114 5.08 -1.34 -0.53
N ARG A 115 4.89 -0.21 -1.22
CA ARG A 115 5.42 1.09 -0.77
C ARG A 115 4.57 1.65 0.37
N LEU A 116 5.20 2.04 1.47
CA LEU A 116 4.59 2.75 2.59
C LEU A 116 5.27 4.12 2.74
N ILE A 117 4.46 5.19 2.80
CA ILE A 117 4.95 6.57 2.94
C ILE A 117 4.34 7.17 4.20
N HIS A 118 5.20 7.74 5.04
CA HIS A 118 4.81 8.59 6.17
C HIS A 118 5.07 10.05 5.78
N ALA A 119 4.02 10.85 5.80
CA ALA A 119 4.08 12.27 5.45
C ALA A 119 3.26 13.10 6.44
N ARG A 120 3.56 14.39 6.51
CA ARG A 120 2.80 15.39 7.26
C ARG A 120 2.38 16.53 6.35
N VAL A 121 1.32 17.22 6.74
CA VAL A 121 0.83 18.43 6.09
C VAL A 121 0.35 19.39 7.19
N ASP A 122 0.46 20.69 6.93
CA ASP A 122 -0.02 21.72 7.86
C ASP A 122 -1.49 22.08 7.54
N LEU A 123 -2.39 21.13 7.80
CA LEU A 123 -3.83 21.25 7.61
C LEU A 123 -4.57 20.65 8.82
N SER A 124 -5.71 21.23 9.17
CA SER A 124 -6.62 20.65 10.14
C SER A 124 -7.48 19.55 9.52
N VAL A 125 -8.06 18.69 10.36
CA VAL A 125 -9.04 17.69 9.91
C VAL A 125 -10.26 18.37 9.26
N SER A 126 -10.67 19.54 9.75
CA SER A 126 -11.75 20.32 9.17
C SER A 126 -11.42 20.79 7.77
N ASP A 127 -10.19 21.26 7.53
CA ASP A 127 -9.76 21.67 6.20
C ASP A 127 -9.87 20.50 5.20
N ILE A 128 -9.56 19.28 5.63
CA ILE A 128 -9.69 18.08 4.78
C ILE A 128 -11.17 17.77 4.52
N VAL A 129 -12.00 17.69 5.55
CA VAL A 129 -13.41 17.27 5.42
C VAL A 129 -14.24 18.29 4.64
N TYR A 130 -13.95 19.58 4.75
CA TYR A 130 -14.67 20.64 4.04
C TYR A 130 -14.04 21.02 2.68
N SER A 131 -12.95 20.36 2.27
CA SER A 131 -12.32 20.55 0.94
C SER A 131 -12.89 19.65 -0.16
N VAL A 132 -13.79 18.73 0.20
CA VAL A 132 -14.37 17.72 -0.71
C VAL A 132 -15.79 18.11 -1.12
#